data_AF-A0A1M5CTV0-F1
#
_entry.id   AF-A0A1M5CTV0-F1
#
_cell.length_a   1.000
_cell.length_b   1.000
_cell.length_c   1.000
_cell.angle_alpha   90.00
_cell.angle_beta   90.00
_cell.angle_gamma   90.00
#
_symmetry.space_group_name_H-M   'P 1'
#
loop_
_entity.id
_entity.type
_entity.pdbx_description
1 polymer ?
#
loop_
_entity_poly.entity_id
_entity_poly.type
_entity_poly.pdbx_seq_one_letter_code
_entity_poly.pdbx_strand_id
1 'polypeptide(L)'
;MDVLFWLYLLFVAIPLCTLIHESGHMLAARILKADHITLVIGRGSDKYKFSISKLQVVIRSLFLITGVTESSREKPYKRLEIIFITLCGPISNLFFFLLFLYLYMIFHNDYVFVLMLLNAWIGIVNITPFKVKGKLSDGYVIFQQIFKK
;
A
#
# COMPACT_ATOMS: atom_id res chain seq x y z
N MET A 1 16.81 8.31 21.69
CA MET A 1 15.91 8.38 20.52
C MET A 1 16.06 9.76 19.93
N ASP A 2 16.88 9.86 18.90
CA ASP A 2 17.38 11.15 18.41
C ASP A 2 16.45 11.74 17.34
N VAL A 3 16.55 13.05 17.12
CA VAL A 3 15.74 13.77 16.11
C VAL A 3 15.86 13.11 14.72
N LEU A 4 17.05 12.61 14.38
CA LEU A 4 17.31 11.90 13.12
C LEU A 4 16.42 10.65 12.96
N PHE A 5 16.18 9.91 14.04
CA PHE A 5 15.35 8.72 14.00
C PHE A 5 13.89 9.06 13.73
N TRP A 6 13.38 10.14 14.34
CA TRP A 6 12.02 10.62 14.06
C TRP A 6 11.87 11.13 12.63
N LEU A 7 12.88 11.84 12.12
CA LEU A 7 12.91 12.26 10.72
C LEU A 7 12.92 11.06 9.78
N TYR A 8 13.72 10.04 10.08
CA TYR A 8 13.73 8.80 9.32
C TYR A 8 12.34 8.12 9.33
N LEU A 9 11.72 7.99 10.49
CA LEU A 9 10.42 7.34 10.62
C LEU A 9 9.36 8.05 9.76
N LEU A 10 9.30 9.38 9.84
CA LEU A 10 8.28 10.19 9.16
C LEU A 10 8.53 10.34 7.65
N PHE A 11 9.78 10.57 7.25
CA PHE A 11 10.12 10.91 5.86
C PHE A 11 10.60 9.74 5.02
N VAL A 12 11.00 8.62 5.66
CA VAL A 12 11.52 7.45 4.96
C VAL A 12 10.65 6.23 5.24
N ALA A 13 10.49 5.85 6.51
CA ALA A 13 9.88 4.56 6.86
C ALA A 13 8.38 4.52 6.51
N ILE A 14 7.59 5.51 6.94
CA ILE A 14 6.15 5.55 6.64
C ILE A 14 5.88 5.61 5.12
N PRO A 15 6.50 6.52 4.34
CA PRO A 15 6.30 6.57 2.90
C PRO A 15 6.73 5.28 2.21
N LEU A 16 7.88 4.70 2.59
CA LEU A 16 8.39 3.47 2.00
C LEU A 16 7.42 2.29 2.24
N CYS A 17 6.97 2.08 3.49
CA CYS A 17 6.03 1.00 3.79
C CYS A 17 4.67 1.19 3.10
N THR A 18 4.25 2.44 2.89
CA THR A 18 3.04 2.77 2.12
C THR A 18 3.25 2.47 0.63
N LEU A 19 4.41 2.80 0.06
CA LEU A 19 4.73 2.47 -1.32
C LEU A 19 4.80 0.96 -1.55
N ILE A 20 5.38 0.21 -0.61
CA ILE A 20 5.40 -1.26 -0.62
C ILE A 20 3.97 -1.80 -0.68
N HIS A 21 3.07 -1.26 0.14
CA HIS A 21 1.65 -1.61 0.16
C HIS A 21 0.97 -1.38 -1.19
N GLU A 22 1.02 -0.14 -1.66
CA GLU A 22 0.37 0.25 -2.91
C GLU A 22 0.95 -0.48 -4.13
N SER A 23 2.26 -0.76 -4.12
CA SER A 23 2.91 -1.54 -5.16
C SER A 23 2.35 -2.97 -5.25
N GLY A 24 1.89 -3.54 -4.14
CA GLY A 24 1.22 -4.84 -4.11
C GLY A 24 -0.09 -4.83 -4.89
N HIS A 25 -0.94 -3.83 -4.66
CA HIS A 25 -2.18 -3.65 -5.44
C HIS A 25 -1.89 -3.39 -6.91
N MET A 26 -0.92 -2.52 -7.21
CA MET A 26 -0.52 -2.18 -8.57
C MET A 26 -0.03 -3.43 -9.32
N LEU A 27 0.81 -4.26 -8.69
CA LEU A 27 1.33 -5.49 -9.28
C LEU A 27 0.19 -6.47 -9.60
N ALA A 28 -0.74 -6.66 -8.67
CA ALA A 28 -1.90 -7.53 -8.88
C ALA A 28 -2.82 -7.04 -10.00
N ALA A 29 -3.10 -5.73 -10.05
CA ALA A 29 -3.87 -5.12 -11.12
C ALA A 29 -3.18 -5.31 -12.49
N ARG A 30 -1.85 -5.20 -12.53
CA ARG A 30 -1.05 -5.44 -13.75
C ARG A 30 -1.09 -6.91 -14.17
N ILE A 31 -0.98 -7.86 -13.24
CA ILE A 31 -1.12 -9.31 -13.50
C ILE A 31 -2.50 -9.61 -14.10
N LEU A 32 -3.56 -8.96 -13.61
CA LEU A 32 -4.92 -9.09 -14.10
C LEU A 32 -5.25 -8.21 -15.32
N LYS A 33 -4.21 -7.67 -15.97
CA LYS A 33 -4.28 -6.88 -17.21
C LYS A 33 -5.24 -5.70 -17.10
N ALA A 34 -5.12 -4.91 -16.03
CA ALA A 34 -5.77 -3.61 -15.93
C ALA A 34 -5.48 -2.76 -17.18
N ASP A 35 -6.48 -2.00 -17.62
CA ASP A 35 -6.32 -1.08 -18.75
C ASP A 35 -5.72 0.24 -18.29
N HIS A 36 -6.09 0.67 -17.09
CA HIS A 36 -5.52 1.82 -16.42
C HIS A 36 -5.26 1.52 -14.95
N ILE A 37 -4.08 1.92 -14.47
CA ILE A 37 -3.69 1.86 -13.07
C ILE A 37 -3.24 3.27 -12.67
N THR A 38 -3.84 3.82 -11.64
CA THR A 38 -3.47 5.11 -11.07
C THR A 38 -2.91 4.89 -9.67
N LEU A 39 -1.62 5.16 -9.51
CA LEU A 39 -0.95 5.18 -8.22
C LEU A 39 -0.90 6.62 -7.71
N VAL A 40 -1.64 6.90 -6.64
CA VAL A 40 -1.66 8.21 -6.00
C VAL A 40 -0.80 8.16 -4.74
N ILE A 41 0.22 9.02 -4.68
CA ILE A 41 1.09 9.18 -3.52
C ILE A 41 0.78 10.55 -2.91
N GLY A 42 0.29 10.52 -1.68
CA GLY A 42 -0.04 11.68 -0.88
C GLY A 42 -1.51 12.11 -0.89
N ARG A 43 -1.75 13.27 -0.26
CA ARG A 43 -3.06 13.91 -0.14
C ARG A 43 -2.99 15.39 -0.54
N GLY A 44 -4.11 15.97 -0.97
CA GLY A 44 -4.22 17.38 -1.35
C GLY A 44 -4.21 17.61 -2.86
N SER A 45 -3.79 18.80 -3.30
CA SER A 45 -3.74 19.15 -4.72
C SER A 45 -2.67 18.37 -5.46
N ASP A 46 -2.95 18.03 -6.72
CA ASP A 46 -2.01 17.33 -7.59
C ASP A 46 -0.84 18.28 -7.92
N LYS A 47 0.38 17.84 -7.62
CA LYS A 47 1.62 18.61 -7.88
C LYS A 47 2.33 18.10 -9.12
N TYR A 48 2.43 16.78 -9.25
CA TYR A 48 3.07 16.12 -10.38
C TYR A 48 2.22 14.96 -10.87
N LYS A 49 2.11 14.83 -12.19
CA LYS A 49 1.46 13.71 -12.86
C LYS A 49 2.37 13.23 -13.96
N PHE A 50 2.69 11.95 -13.95
CA PHE A 50 3.37 11.31 -15.07
C PHE A 50 2.62 10.04 -15.46
N SER A 51 2.58 9.77 -16.77
CA SER A 51 1.93 8.58 -17.32
C SER A 51 2.96 7.80 -18.12
N ILE A 52 3.07 6.50 -17.82
CA ILE A 52 3.90 5.55 -18.55
C ILE A 52 2.97 4.43 -19.01
N SER A 53 2.57 4.48 -20.28
CA SER A 53 1.63 3.54 -20.89
C SER A 53 0.30 3.45 -20.11
N LYS A 54 0.04 2.34 -19.42
CA LYS A 54 -1.18 2.08 -18.63
C LYS A 54 -1.08 2.56 -17.17
N LEU A 55 0.10 2.99 -16.72
CA LEU A 55 0.35 3.44 -15.36
C LEU A 55 0.38 4.96 -15.29
N GLN A 56 -0.53 5.55 -14.53
CA GLN A 56 -0.48 6.94 -14.13
C GLN A 56 0.00 7.04 -12.68
N VAL A 57 1.01 7.87 -12.43
CA VAL A 57 1.46 8.17 -11.07
C VAL A 57 1.15 9.63 -10.79
N VAL A 58 0.44 9.86 -9.68
CA VAL A 58 0.03 11.18 -9.23
C VAL A 58 0.68 11.45 -7.87
N ILE A 59 1.50 12.49 -7.80
CA ILE A 59 2.11 12.95 -6.55
C ILE A 59 1.39 14.20 -6.08
N ARG A 60 0.87 14.15 -4.85
CA ARG A 60 0.14 15.25 -4.21
C ARG A 60 1.00 15.96 -3.16
N SER A 61 0.61 17.18 -2.81
CA SER A 61 1.35 18.08 -1.91
C SER A 61 1.71 17.48 -0.54
N LEU A 62 0.84 16.64 0.05
CA LEU A 62 1.13 15.91 1.29
C LEU A 62 1.51 14.46 0.98
N PHE A 63 2.68 14.25 0.38
CA PHE A 63 3.18 12.95 -0.09
C PHE A 63 3.47 11.92 1.01
N LEU A 64 3.51 12.34 2.27
CA LEU A 64 4.11 11.57 3.37
C LEU A 64 3.17 10.58 4.06
N ILE A 65 1.85 10.74 3.93
CA ILE A 65 0.90 10.15 4.90
C ILE A 65 0.02 9.07 4.29
N THR A 66 -0.23 9.10 2.98
CA THR A 66 -1.21 8.22 2.35
C THR A 66 -0.79 7.80 0.96
N GLY A 67 -1.09 6.56 0.60
CA GLY A 67 -1.12 6.08 -0.78
C GLY A 67 -2.55 5.65 -1.11
N VAL A 68 -2.88 5.64 -2.41
CA VAL A 68 -4.05 4.96 -2.94
C VAL A 68 -3.73 4.44 -4.33
N THR A 69 -4.00 3.16 -4.59
CA THR A 69 -3.95 2.57 -5.93
C THR A 69 -5.35 2.33 -6.43
N GLU A 70 -5.69 2.95 -7.54
CA GLU A 70 -6.94 2.72 -8.27
C GLU A 70 -6.63 1.96 -9.56
N SER A 71 -7.44 0.97 -9.91
CA SER A 71 -7.30 0.27 -11.19
C SER A 71 -8.65 0.04 -11.84
N SER A 72 -8.67 0.14 -13.16
CA SER A 72 -9.86 -0.06 -13.97
C SER A 72 -9.56 -0.90 -15.20
N ARG A 73 -10.56 -1.65 -15.65
CA ARG A 73 -10.53 -2.47 -16.85
C ARG A 73 -11.87 -2.32 -17.56
N GLU A 74 -11.86 -2.29 -18.90
CA GLU A 74 -13.06 -2.16 -19.74
C GLU A 74 -14.07 -3.24 -19.41
N LYS A 75 -13.60 -4.49 -19.27
CA LYS A 75 -14.37 -5.57 -18.67
C LYS A 75 -14.26 -5.50 -17.14
N PRO A 76 -15.35 -5.29 -16.39
CA PRO A 76 -15.30 -5.20 -14.93
C PRO A 76 -14.61 -6.41 -14.29
N TYR A 77 -13.91 -6.17 -13.18
CA TYR A 77 -13.29 -7.23 -12.40
C TYR A 77 -14.36 -8.14 -11.77
N LYS A 78 -14.12 -9.44 -11.81
CA LYS A 78 -14.88 -10.43 -11.02
C LYS A 78 -14.57 -10.23 -9.54
N ARG A 79 -15.46 -10.68 -8.67
CA ARG A 79 -15.28 -10.59 -7.19
C ARG A 79 -13.94 -11.14 -6.72
N LEU A 80 -13.53 -12.31 -7.24
CA LEU A 80 -12.24 -12.93 -6.89
C LEU A 80 -11.05 -12.12 -7.41
N GLU A 81 -11.18 -11.44 -8.55
CA GLU A 81 -10.13 -10.54 -9.06
C GLU A 81 -9.99 -9.32 -8.16
N ILE A 82 -11.11 -8.74 -7.71
CA ILE A 82 -11.09 -7.62 -6.75
C ILE A 82 -10.44 -8.05 -5.44
N ILE A 83 -10.87 -9.18 -4.87
CA ILE A 83 -10.28 -9.73 -3.64
C ILE A 83 -8.78 -9.95 -3.81
N PHE A 84 -8.34 -10.52 -4.94
CA PHE A 84 -6.92 -10.73 -5.22
C PHE A 84 -6.14 -9.41 -5.28
N ILE A 85 -6.64 -8.41 -6.02
CA ILE A 85 -6.00 -7.09 -6.11
C ILE A 85 -5.88 -6.47 -4.73
N THR A 86 -6.98 -6.46 -3.97
CA THR A 86 -7.03 -5.87 -2.63
C THR A 86 -6.16 -6.63 -1.63
N LEU A 87 -6.04 -7.95 -1.72
CA LEU A 87 -5.22 -8.72 -0.78
C LEU A 87 -3.71 -8.58 -1.03
N CYS A 88 -3.30 -8.29 -2.27
CA CYS A 88 -1.89 -8.15 -2.60
C CYS A 88 -1.19 -6.97 -1.93
N GLY A 89 -1.91 -5.91 -1.53
CA GLY A 89 -1.32 -4.81 -0.76
C GLY A 89 -0.84 -5.26 0.62
N PRO A 90 -1.73 -5.79 1.48
CA PRO A 90 -1.33 -6.32 2.78
C PRO A 90 -0.34 -7.49 2.70
N ILE A 91 -0.47 -8.38 1.71
CA ILE A 91 0.50 -9.46 1.49
C ILE A 91 1.90 -8.91 1.17
N SER A 92 1.99 -7.84 0.37
CA SER A 92 3.27 -7.18 0.08
C SER A 92 3.94 -6.71 1.38
N ASN A 93 3.20 -6.02 2.25
CA ASN A 93 3.73 -5.61 3.55
C ASN A 93 4.17 -6.80 4.41
N LEU A 94 3.38 -7.87 4.49
CA LEU A 94 3.75 -9.04 5.28
C LEU A 94 4.99 -9.75 4.72
N PHE A 95 5.15 -9.80 3.39
CA PHE A 95 6.36 -10.28 2.75
C PHE A 95 7.59 -9.42 3.12
N PHE A 96 7.47 -8.10 3.04
CA PHE A 96 8.55 -7.20 3.43
C PHE A 96 8.82 -7.19 4.93
N PHE A 97 7.83 -7.47 5.78
CA PHE A 97 8.04 -7.72 7.21
C PHE A 97 8.99 -8.91 7.41
N LEU A 98 8.76 -10.04 6.73
CA LEU A 98 9.63 -11.21 6.83
C LEU A 98 11.05 -10.91 6.30
N LEU A 99 11.15 -10.14 5.22
CA LEU A 99 12.44 -9.69 4.69
C LEU A 99 13.19 -8.81 5.69
N PHE A 100 12.53 -7.82 6.30
CA PHE A 100 13.16 -6.95 7.28
C PHE A 100 13.43 -7.64 8.62
N LEU A 101 12.64 -8.65 8.99
CA LEU A 101 12.94 -9.52 10.13
C LEU A 101 14.25 -10.26 9.91
N TYR A 102 14.44 -10.85 8.73
CA TYR A 102 15.70 -11.51 8.37
C TYR A 102 16.88 -10.53 8.41
N LEU A 103 16.72 -9.33 7.85
CA LEU A 103 17.77 -8.30 7.89
C LEU A 103 18.05 -7.81 9.32
N TYR A 104 17.02 -7.69 10.16
CA TYR A 104 17.19 -7.29 11.56
C TYR A 104 17.99 -8.34 12.34
N MET A 105 17.76 -9.64 12.10
CA MET A 105 18.54 -10.71 12.72
C MET A 105 20.03 -10.68 12.35
N ILE A 106 20.40 -10.09 11.21
CA ILE A 106 21.80 -9.96 10.78
C ILE A 106 22.41 -8.69 11.37
N PHE A 107 21.76 -7.55 11.15
CA PHE A 107 22.35 -6.23 11.40
C PHE A 107 22.03 -5.64 12.78
N HIS A 108 21.00 -6.15 13.48
CA HIS A 108 20.54 -5.65 14.79
C HIS A 108 20.40 -4.11 14.83
N ASN A 109 19.75 -3.54 13.82
CA ASN A 109 19.69 -2.11 13.59
C ASN A 109 18.27 -1.55 13.83
N ASP A 110 18.16 -0.48 14.63
CA ASP A 110 16.88 0.14 15.01
C ASP A 110 16.07 0.69 13.82
N TYR A 111 16.73 1.15 12.76
CA TYR A 111 16.05 1.65 11.56
C TYR A 111 15.36 0.51 10.81
N VAL A 112 16.05 -0.64 10.68
CA VAL A 112 15.48 -1.87 10.11
C VAL A 112 14.36 -2.42 10.99
N PHE A 113 14.53 -2.35 12.32
CA PHE A 113 13.51 -2.76 13.28
C PHE A 113 12.20 -1.97 13.09
N VAL A 114 12.28 -0.65 12.89
CA VAL A 114 11.08 0.17 12.60
C VAL A 114 10.44 -0.20 11.26
N LEU A 115 11.23 -0.43 10.20
CA LEU A 115 10.68 -0.87 8.91
C LEU A 115 9.95 -2.20 9.05
N MET A 116 10.53 -3.15 9.78
CA MET A 116 9.92 -4.44 10.09
C MET A 116 8.57 -4.24 10.79
N LEU A 117 8.55 -3.51 11.91
CA LEU A 117 7.33 -3.29 12.69
C LEU A 117 6.25 -2.52 11.91
N LEU A 118 6.63 -1.49 11.14
CA LEU A 118 5.67 -0.74 10.33
C LEU A 118 5.06 -1.59 9.21
N ASN A 119 5.84 -2.46 8.57
CA ASN A 119 5.31 -3.39 7.59
C ASN A 119 4.32 -4.38 8.22
N ALA A 120 4.66 -4.97 9.37
CA ALA A 120 3.74 -5.84 10.10
C ALA A 120 2.44 -5.09 10.47
N TRP A 121 2.57 -3.90 11.04
CA TRP A 121 1.45 -3.06 11.44
C TRP A 121 0.52 -2.74 10.26
N ILE A 122 1.06 -2.20 9.16
CA ILE A 122 0.26 -1.83 7.98
C ILE A 122 -0.41 -3.05 7.35
N GLY A 123 0.29 -4.19 7.28
CA GLY A 123 -0.29 -5.44 6.78
C GLY A 123 -1.46 -5.93 7.63
N ILE A 124 -1.28 -6.06 8.94
CA ILE A 124 -2.31 -6.56 9.88
C ILE A 124 -3.51 -5.61 9.95
N VAL A 125 -3.25 -4.31 10.05
CA VAL A 125 -4.31 -3.30 10.11
C VAL A 125 -5.12 -3.35 8.83
N ASN A 126 -4.51 -3.33 7.65
CA ASN A 126 -5.29 -3.33 6.40
C ASN A 126 -6.07 -4.62 6.17
N ILE A 127 -5.63 -5.79 6.68
CA ILE A 127 -6.44 -7.03 6.64
C ILE A 127 -7.67 -6.96 7.56
N THR A 128 -7.60 -6.17 8.63
CA THR A 128 -8.70 -6.04 9.59
C THR A 128 -9.85 -5.25 8.94
N PRO A 129 -11.09 -5.78 8.92
CA PRO A 129 -12.21 -5.11 8.27
C PRO A 129 -12.73 -3.95 9.13
N PHE A 130 -12.33 -2.73 8.81
CA PHE A 130 -12.82 -1.53 9.47
C PHE A 130 -13.10 -0.40 8.47
N LYS A 131 -13.87 0.58 8.93
CA LYS A 131 -14.19 1.79 8.18
C LYS A 131 -13.97 3.01 9.06
N VAL A 132 -13.14 3.95 8.61
CA VAL A 132 -12.85 5.19 9.34
C VAL A 132 -13.11 6.38 8.43
N LYS A 133 -13.98 7.31 8.87
CA LYS A 133 -14.31 8.56 8.16
C LYS A 133 -14.62 8.37 6.67
N GLY A 134 -15.35 7.31 6.33
CA GLY A 134 -15.74 6.99 4.95
C GLY A 134 -14.71 6.17 4.16
N LYS A 135 -13.45 6.08 4.60
CA LYS A 135 -12.44 5.20 3.99
C LYS A 135 -12.59 3.76 4.48
N LEU A 136 -12.53 2.82 3.54
CA LEU A 136 -12.59 1.39 3.80
C LEU A 136 -11.16 0.86 3.92
N SER A 137 -10.89 -0.03 4.87
CA SER A 137 -9.68 -0.86 4.81
C SER A 137 -9.80 -1.92 3.72
N ASP A 138 -8.68 -2.48 3.29
CA ASP A 138 -8.65 -3.60 2.34
C ASP A 138 -9.48 -4.79 2.81
N GLY A 139 -9.34 -5.14 4.09
CA GLY A 139 -10.10 -6.18 4.75
C GLY A 139 -11.60 -5.94 4.66
N TYR A 140 -12.03 -4.67 4.76
CA TYR A 140 -13.43 -4.32 4.61
C TYR A 140 -13.91 -4.44 3.17
N VAL A 141 -13.07 -4.08 2.18
CA VAL A 141 -13.37 -4.27 0.75
C VAL A 141 -13.49 -5.77 0.44
N ILE A 142 -12.55 -6.60 0.92
CA ILE A 142 -12.60 -8.07 0.78
C ILE A 142 -13.87 -8.62 1.42
N PHE A 143 -14.19 -8.21 2.65
CA PHE A 143 -15.41 -8.61 3.34
C PHE A 143 -16.66 -8.29 2.51
N GLN A 144 -16.73 -7.11 1.89
CA GLN A 144 -17.85 -6.77 1.01
C GLN A 144 -17.94 -7.69 -0.21
N GLN A 145 -16.83 -8.03 -0.86
CA GLN A 145 -16.85 -8.92 -2.03
C GLN A 145 -17.27 -10.35 -1.69
N ILE A 146 -16.99 -10.81 -0.47
CA ILE A 146 -17.38 -12.14 0.01
C ILE A 146 -18.86 -12.17 0.41
N PHE A 147 -19.32 -11.18 1.18
CA PHE A 147 -20.62 -11.25 1.86
C PHE A 147 -21.75 -10.43 1.23
N LYS A 148 -21.45 -9.39 0.42
CA LYS A 148 -22.50 -8.67 -0.30
C LYS A 148 -22.85 -9.40 -1.60
N LYS A 149 -24.11 -9.83 -1.71
CA LYS A 149 -24.70 -10.33 -2.95
C LYS A 149 -24.95 -9.18 -3.91
#